data_AF-A0A357YHU5-F1
#
_entry.id   AF-A0A357YHU5-F1
#
_cell.length_a   1.000
_cell.length_b   1.000
_cell.length_c   1.000
_cell.angle_alpha   90.00
_cell.angle_beta   90.00
_cell.angle_gamma   90.00
#
_symmetry.space_group_name_H-M   'P 1'
#
loop_
_entity.id
_entity.type
_entity.pdbx_description
1 polymer ?
#
loop_
_entity_poly.entity_id
_entity_poly.type
_entity_poly.pdbx_seq_one_letter_code
_entity_poly.pdbx_strand_id
1 'polypeptide(L)'
;MMREKIELLREELMGLQLAAGHLGYSMERCHNLIGQKDLPPEQLERLESLTSRFARLADLLIQRLFRLIDEVELTGGGSILDRIYRAEKRGWANATDLIKIRELRNLIAHEYATEKMPEIYIAVMALSPALLATVPKVIAYAGNIIQGYPE
;
A
#
# COMPACT_ATOMS: atom_id res chain seq x y z
N MET A 1 2.25 0.99 -26.77
CA MET A 1 3.34 1.25 -25.79
C MET A 1 3.00 2.33 -24.76
N MET A 2 2.99 3.63 -25.09
CA MET A 2 2.68 4.67 -24.08
C MET A 2 1.20 4.72 -23.72
N ARG A 3 0.31 4.73 -24.72
CA ARG A 3 -1.15 4.71 -24.52
C ARG A 3 -1.61 3.54 -23.63
N GLU A 4 -1.09 2.34 -23.89
CA GLU A 4 -1.37 1.14 -23.07
C GLU A 4 -0.93 1.32 -21.60
N LYS A 5 0.22 1.97 -21.35
CA LYS A 5 0.68 2.26 -19.98
C LYS A 5 -0.20 3.28 -19.28
N ILE A 6 -0.73 4.27 -20.00
CA ILE A 6 -1.68 5.25 -19.45
C ILE A 6 -3.00 4.57 -19.10
N GLU A 7 -3.53 3.69 -19.96
CA GLU A 7 -4.72 2.92 -19.65
C GLU A 7 -4.52 1.98 -18.45
N LEU A 8 -3.39 1.27 -18.41
CA LEU A 8 -3.03 0.45 -17.26
C LEU A 8 -2.92 1.30 -15.97
N LEU A 9 -2.39 2.53 -16.07
CA LEU A 9 -2.32 3.44 -14.94
C LEU A 9 -3.71 3.83 -14.44
N ARG A 10 -4.68 4.10 -15.34
CA ARG A 10 -6.08 4.34 -14.95
C ARG A 10 -6.67 3.14 -14.21
N GLU A 11 -6.47 1.93 -14.71
CA GLU A 11 -6.97 0.69 -14.09
C GLU A 11 -6.38 0.46 -12.70
N GLU A 12 -5.06 0.58 -12.56
CA GLU A 12 -4.36 0.38 -11.28
C GLU A 12 -4.74 1.47 -10.26
N LEU A 13 -5.05 2.71 -10.68
CA LEU A 13 -5.55 3.75 -9.78
C LEU A 13 -6.95 3.44 -9.23
N MET A 14 -7.85 2.90 -10.06
CA MET A 14 -9.17 2.44 -9.59
C MET A 14 -9.01 1.31 -8.56
N GLY A 15 -8.13 0.35 -8.84
CA GLY A 15 -7.80 -0.73 -7.93
C GLY A 15 -7.20 -0.24 -6.61
N LEU A 16 -6.31 0.76 -6.67
CA LEU A 16 -5.70 1.38 -5.49
C LEU A 16 -6.75 2.06 -4.61
N GLN A 17 -7.64 2.86 -5.20
CA GLN A 17 -8.68 3.57 -4.46
C GLN A 17 -9.61 2.61 -3.72
N LEU A 18 -10.03 1.53 -4.39
CA LEU A 18 -10.86 0.48 -3.77
C LEU A 18 -10.12 -0.22 -2.62
N ALA A 19 -8.85 -0.59 -2.82
CA ALA A 19 -8.03 -1.23 -1.79
C ALA A 19 -7.82 -0.32 -0.57
N ALA A 20 -7.61 0.98 -0.79
CA ALA A 20 -7.48 1.98 0.27
C ALA A 20 -8.77 2.08 1.10
N GLY A 21 -9.93 2.12 0.44
CA GLY A 21 -11.23 2.10 1.12
C GLY A 21 -11.43 0.86 2.00
N HIS A 22 -11.08 -0.33 1.49
CA HIS A 22 -11.16 -1.57 2.27
C HIS A 22 -10.23 -1.58 3.48
N LEU A 23 -9.00 -1.05 3.34
CA LEU A 23 -8.07 -0.95 4.46
C LEU A 23 -8.60 0.02 5.53
N GLY A 24 -9.05 1.22 5.13
CA GLY A 24 -9.63 2.20 6.05
C GLY A 24 -10.81 1.61 6.84
N TYR A 25 -11.73 0.94 6.16
CA TYR A 25 -12.84 0.24 6.80
C TYR A 25 -12.38 -0.85 7.79
N SER A 26 -11.35 -1.62 7.44
CA SER A 26 -10.78 -2.61 8.37
C SER A 26 -10.15 -1.97 9.60
N MET A 27 -9.45 -0.84 9.44
CA MET A 27 -8.84 -0.13 10.56
C MET A 27 -9.87 0.31 11.58
N GLU A 28 -10.94 0.97 11.13
CA GLU A 28 -12.05 1.42 11.98
C GLU A 28 -12.66 0.25 12.74
N ARG A 29 -12.82 -0.90 12.08
CA ARG A 29 -13.38 -2.10 12.72
C ARG A 29 -12.43 -2.81 13.67
N CYS A 30 -11.12 -2.63 13.52
CA CYS A 30 -10.13 -3.39 14.29
C CYS A 30 -9.43 -2.57 15.37
N HIS A 31 -9.56 -1.24 15.40
CA HIS A 31 -8.82 -0.37 16.33
C HIS A 31 -8.91 -0.82 17.80
N ASN A 32 -10.11 -1.19 18.26
CA ASN A 32 -10.33 -1.65 19.63
C ASN A 32 -9.86 -3.08 19.89
N LEU A 33 -9.62 -3.88 18.85
CA LEU A 33 -9.21 -5.29 18.99
C LEU A 33 -7.69 -5.44 19.15
N ILE A 34 -6.92 -4.43 18.75
CA ILE A 34 -5.45 -4.46 18.79
C ILE A 34 -4.95 -4.58 20.23
N GLY A 35 -4.07 -5.56 20.48
CA GLY A 35 -3.46 -5.79 21.80
C GLY A 35 -4.34 -6.57 22.78
N GLN A 36 -5.58 -6.93 22.40
CA GLN A 36 -6.40 -7.83 23.20
C GLN A 36 -5.88 -9.27 23.10
N LYS A 37 -6.07 -10.03 24.19
CA LYS A 37 -5.78 -11.46 24.27
C LYS A 37 -7.10 -12.26 24.18
N ASP A 38 -7.00 -13.52 23.77
CA ASP A 38 -8.12 -14.47 23.77
C ASP A 38 -9.35 -14.00 22.98
N LEU A 39 -9.09 -13.32 21.85
CA LEU A 39 -10.14 -12.87 20.93
C LEU A 39 -10.91 -14.07 20.36
N PRO A 40 -12.25 -13.99 20.26
CA PRO A 40 -13.04 -15.01 19.60
C PRO A 40 -12.65 -15.12 18.12
N PRO A 41 -12.86 -16.29 17.48
CA PRO A 41 -12.45 -16.54 16.09
C PRO A 41 -12.88 -15.46 15.09
N GLU A 42 -14.11 -14.95 15.19
CA GLU A 42 -14.62 -13.88 14.31
C GLU A 42 -13.79 -12.59 14.41
N GLN A 43 -13.28 -12.26 15.60
CA GLN A 43 -12.45 -11.08 15.81
C GLN A 43 -11.02 -11.31 15.31
N LEU A 44 -10.51 -12.54 15.41
CA LEU A 44 -9.23 -12.91 14.80
C LEU A 44 -9.30 -12.84 13.27
N GLU A 45 -10.34 -13.38 12.64
CA GLU A 45 -10.57 -13.29 11.19
C GLU A 45 -10.62 -11.83 10.70
N ARG A 46 -11.18 -10.92 11.50
CA ARG A 46 -11.19 -9.48 11.19
C ARG A 46 -9.78 -8.89 11.18
N LEU A 47 -8.93 -9.29 12.13
CA LEU A 47 -7.52 -8.88 12.18
C LEU A 47 -6.71 -9.47 11.03
N GLU A 48 -6.94 -10.72 10.65
CA GLU A 48 -6.35 -11.34 9.45
C GLU A 48 -6.80 -10.62 8.17
N SER A 49 -8.07 -10.21 8.10
CA SER A 49 -8.56 -9.41 6.98
C SER A 49 -7.86 -8.05 6.91
N LEU A 50 -7.60 -7.42 8.07
CA LEU A 50 -6.83 -6.17 8.14
C LEU A 50 -5.41 -6.35 7.60
N THR A 51 -4.67 -7.38 8.03
CA THR A 51 -3.29 -7.62 7.56
C THR A 51 -3.24 -7.92 6.07
N SER A 52 -4.17 -8.72 5.56
CA SER A 52 -4.31 -9.02 4.13
C SER A 52 -4.58 -7.77 3.29
N ARG A 53 -5.48 -6.89 3.75
CA ARG A 53 -5.78 -5.62 3.07
C ARG A 53 -4.61 -4.65 3.10
N PHE A 54 -3.87 -4.58 4.20
CA PHE A 54 -2.64 -3.80 4.31
C PHE A 54 -1.59 -4.27 3.29
N ALA A 55 -1.31 -5.58 3.27
CA ALA A 55 -0.33 -6.16 2.34
C ALA A 55 -0.73 -5.91 0.88
N ARG A 56 -2.02 -6.07 0.56
CA ARG A 56 -2.56 -5.79 -0.78
C ARG A 56 -2.36 -4.33 -1.19
N LEU A 57 -2.68 -3.38 -0.30
CA LEU A 57 -2.51 -1.95 -0.62
C LEU A 57 -1.03 -1.59 -0.79
N ALA A 58 -0.15 -2.11 0.08
CA ALA A 58 1.28 -1.91 -0.02
C ALA A 58 1.84 -2.42 -1.37
N ASP A 59 1.33 -3.54 -1.87
CA ASP A 59 1.75 -4.11 -3.16
C ASP A 59 1.31 -3.29 -4.36
N LEU A 60 0.03 -2.93 -4.39
CA LEU A 60 -0.51 -2.08 -5.45
C LEU A 60 0.25 -0.75 -5.50
N LEU A 61 0.53 -0.16 -4.34
CA LEU A 61 1.19 1.13 -4.27
C LEU A 61 2.69 1.05 -4.60
N ILE A 62 3.46 0.29 -3.82
CA ILE A 62 4.93 0.33 -3.84
C ILE A 62 5.48 -0.52 -5.00
N GLN A 63 4.88 -1.68 -5.27
CA GLN A 63 5.43 -2.61 -6.25
C GLN A 63 4.92 -2.35 -7.66
N ARG A 64 3.64 -1.99 -7.81
CA ARG A 64 3.00 -1.72 -9.09
C ARG A 64 3.02 -0.24 -9.45
N LEU A 65 2.30 0.62 -8.73
CA LEU A 65 2.12 2.01 -9.16
C LEU A 65 3.39 2.83 -9.19
N PHE A 66 4.28 2.71 -8.19
CA PHE A 66 5.56 3.43 -8.24
C PHE A 66 6.39 3.01 -9.47
N ARG A 67 6.34 1.73 -9.84
CA ARG A 67 7.02 1.24 -11.04
C ARG A 67 6.39 1.80 -12.30
N LEU A 68 5.06 1.72 -12.39
CA LEU A 68 4.32 2.14 -13.56
C LEU A 68 4.47 3.64 -13.82
N ILE A 69 4.44 4.46 -12.77
CA ILE A 69 4.69 5.90 -12.87
C ILE A 69 6.12 6.15 -13.37
N ASP A 70 7.13 5.51 -12.78
CA ASP A 70 8.51 5.64 -13.25
C ASP A 70 8.66 5.25 -14.73
N GLU A 71 7.97 4.19 -15.16
CA GLU A 71 7.98 3.71 -16.55
C GLU A 71 7.26 4.64 -17.53
N VAL A 72 6.24 5.37 -17.09
CA VAL A 72 5.54 6.39 -17.89
C VAL A 72 6.39 7.64 -18.00
N GLU A 73 7.10 8.01 -16.93
CA GLU A 73 8.02 9.15 -16.90
C GLU A 73 9.36 8.88 -17.58
N LEU A 74 9.54 7.70 -18.17
CA LEU A 74 10.81 7.24 -18.76
C LEU A 74 11.98 7.34 -17.76
N THR A 75 11.68 7.23 -16.47
CA THR A 75 12.68 7.20 -15.41
C THR A 75 13.44 5.87 -15.50
N GLY A 76 14.76 5.93 -15.31
CA GLY A 76 15.62 4.76 -15.36
C GLY A 76 15.16 3.64 -14.41
N GLY A 77 15.42 2.41 -14.82
CA GLY A 77 15.21 1.23 -13.98
C GLY A 77 15.97 1.35 -12.65
N GLY A 78 15.64 0.48 -11.70
CA GLY A 78 16.28 0.51 -10.39
C GLY A 78 15.68 -0.51 -9.43
N SER A 79 16.28 -0.58 -8.25
CA SER A 79 15.79 -1.40 -7.16
C SER A 79 14.43 -0.90 -6.64
N ILE A 80 13.77 -1.68 -5.78
CA ILE A 80 12.60 -1.18 -5.04
C ILE A 80 13.00 0.01 -4.15
N LEU A 81 14.21 0.01 -3.60
CA LEU A 81 14.70 1.08 -2.73
C LEU A 81 14.84 2.40 -3.51
N ASP A 82 15.33 2.34 -4.75
CA ASP A 82 15.42 3.53 -5.61
C ASP A 82 14.04 4.13 -5.88
N ARG A 83 13.02 3.28 -6.10
CA ARG A 83 11.63 3.70 -6.26
C ARG A 83 11.06 4.37 -5.01
N ILE A 84 11.40 3.84 -3.83
CA ILE A 84 11.01 4.44 -2.54
C ILE A 84 11.64 5.83 -2.38
N TYR A 85 12.93 6.00 -2.68
CA TYR A 85 13.56 7.32 -2.61
C TYR A 85 12.98 8.30 -3.63
N ARG A 86 12.58 7.83 -4.83
CA ARG A 86 11.87 8.67 -5.79
C ARG A 86 10.48 9.07 -5.29
N ALA A 87 9.74 8.15 -4.66
CA ALA A 87 8.46 8.45 -4.03
C ALA A 87 8.58 9.54 -2.95
N GLU A 88 9.65 9.50 -2.16
CA GLU A 88 9.98 10.55 -1.19
C GLU A 88 10.30 11.88 -1.87
N LYS A 89 11.14 11.89 -2.91
CA LYS A 89 11.44 13.09 -3.70
C LYS A 89 10.19 13.71 -4.35
N ARG A 90 9.19 12.89 -4.71
CA ARG A 90 7.88 13.32 -5.22
C ARG A 90 6.92 13.78 -4.11
N GLY A 91 7.32 13.70 -2.84
CA GLY A 91 6.53 14.14 -1.69
C GLY A 91 5.39 13.19 -1.30
N TRP A 92 5.39 11.95 -1.81
CA TRP A 92 4.31 10.99 -1.55
C TRP A 92 4.36 10.49 -0.10
N ALA A 93 5.51 10.01 0.37
CA ALA A 93 5.73 9.59 1.75
C ALA A 93 7.23 9.54 2.07
N ASN A 94 7.58 9.52 3.35
CA ASN A 94 8.97 9.35 3.78
C ASN A 94 9.50 7.97 3.39
N ALA A 95 10.76 7.90 2.97
CA ALA A 95 11.38 6.65 2.57
C ALA A 95 11.42 5.65 3.74
N THR A 96 11.67 6.12 4.96
CA THR A 96 11.67 5.30 6.17
C THR A 96 10.34 4.58 6.41
N ASP A 97 9.21 5.26 6.21
CA ASP A 97 7.89 4.66 6.43
C ASP A 97 7.58 3.63 5.33
N LEU A 98 7.91 3.94 4.07
CA LEU A 98 7.74 3.03 2.93
C LEU A 98 8.59 1.77 3.06
N ILE A 99 9.81 1.88 3.60
CA ILE A 99 10.68 0.73 3.90
C ILE A 99 10.03 -0.16 4.96
N LYS A 100 9.58 0.42 6.08
CA LYS A 100 8.89 -0.32 7.15
C LYS A 100 7.61 -1.01 6.65
N ILE A 101 6.81 -0.32 5.84
CA ILE A 101 5.61 -0.88 5.21
C ILE A 101 5.97 -2.09 4.35
N ARG A 102 7.02 -1.97 3.53
CA ARG A 102 7.49 -3.06 2.67
C ARG A 102 7.98 -4.26 3.49
N GLU A 103 8.75 -4.01 4.54
CA GLU A 103 9.25 -5.06 5.43
C GLU A 103 8.11 -5.78 6.14
N LEU A 104 7.14 -5.04 6.69
CA LEU A 104 5.95 -5.60 7.32
C LEU A 104 5.10 -6.40 6.34
N ARG A 105 4.90 -5.89 5.11
CA ARG A 105 4.23 -6.65 4.05
C ARG A 105 4.95 -7.98 3.80
N ASN A 106 6.28 -7.96 3.67
CA ASN A 106 7.04 -9.18 3.43
C ASN A 106 6.90 -10.15 4.60
N LEU A 107 6.93 -9.65 5.83
CA LEU A 107 6.68 -10.44 7.03
C LEU A 107 5.31 -11.13 6.97
N ILE A 108 4.24 -10.38 6.66
CA ILE A 108 2.88 -10.91 6.50
C ILE A 108 2.83 -12.03 5.45
N ALA A 109 3.57 -11.90 4.35
CA ALA A 109 3.58 -12.92 3.30
C ALA A 109 4.30 -14.22 3.69
N HIS A 110 5.26 -14.17 4.63
CA HIS A 110 6.07 -15.32 5.04
C HIS A 110 5.59 -15.97 6.35
N GLU A 111 4.98 -15.21 7.26
CA GLU A 111 4.69 -15.64 8.65
C GLU A 111 3.24 -16.09 8.90
N TYR A 112 2.50 -16.58 7.89
CA TYR A 112 1.16 -17.19 8.11
C TYR A 112 1.19 -18.50 8.95
N ALA A 113 2.31 -18.83 9.60
CA ALA A 113 2.40 -19.85 10.62
C ALA A 113 3.18 -19.28 11.83
N THR A 114 2.54 -19.23 13.00
CA THR A 114 3.10 -19.07 14.37
C THR A 114 3.33 -17.68 15.03
N GLU A 115 3.02 -17.67 16.33
CA GLU A 115 3.40 -16.85 17.51
C GLU A 115 3.51 -15.31 17.43
N LYS A 116 3.84 -14.70 16.29
CA LYS A 116 4.07 -13.24 16.19
C LYS A 116 2.87 -12.41 15.71
N MET A 117 1.72 -13.06 15.46
CA MET A 117 0.53 -12.39 14.93
C MET A 117 0.09 -11.15 15.75
N PRO A 118 0.13 -11.14 17.09
CA PRO A 118 -0.21 -9.94 17.85
C PRO A 118 0.67 -8.72 17.52
N GLU A 119 1.97 -8.93 17.33
CA GLU A 119 2.92 -7.85 16.97
C GLU A 119 2.66 -7.34 15.55
N ILE A 120 2.35 -8.26 14.62
CA ILE A 120 1.98 -7.92 13.24
C ILE A 120 0.72 -7.05 13.22
N TYR A 121 -0.31 -7.40 14.00
CA TYR A 121 -1.54 -6.60 14.07
C TYR A 121 -1.28 -5.17 14.57
N ILE A 122 -0.45 -5.01 15.61
CA ILE A 122 -0.06 -3.70 16.13
C ILE A 122 0.69 -2.91 15.05
N ALA A 123 1.68 -3.53 14.40
CA ALA A 123 2.49 -2.87 13.38
C ALA A 123 1.65 -2.45 12.16
N VAL A 124 0.72 -3.30 11.73
CA VAL A 124 -0.21 -2.98 10.63
C VAL A 124 -1.07 -1.78 11.01
N MET A 125 -1.68 -1.77 12.19
CA MET A 125 -2.49 -0.64 12.65
C MET A 125 -1.67 0.66 12.71
N ALA A 126 -0.41 0.60 13.17
CA ALA A 126 0.47 1.76 13.30
C ALA A 126 0.91 2.34 11.93
N LEU A 127 1.18 1.49 10.94
CA LEU A 127 1.69 1.92 9.62
C LEU A 127 0.58 2.20 8.60
N SER A 128 -0.63 1.70 8.81
CA SER A 128 -1.73 1.88 7.87
C SER A 128 -2.11 3.36 7.63
N PRO A 129 -2.08 4.28 8.63
CA PRO A 129 -2.31 5.71 8.37
C PRO A 129 -1.32 6.30 7.37
N ALA A 130 -0.03 5.99 7.50
CA ALA A 130 1.00 6.49 6.60
C ALA A 130 0.82 5.93 5.18
N LEU A 131 0.49 4.64 5.06
CA LEU A 131 0.18 4.01 3.79
C LEU A 131 -1.05 4.65 3.11
N LEU A 132 -2.14 4.84 3.86
CA LEU A 132 -3.36 5.48 3.35
C LEU A 132 -3.13 6.94 2.95
N ALA A 133 -2.34 7.70 3.71
CA ALA A 133 -2.01 9.09 3.40
C ALA A 133 -1.20 9.24 2.10
N THR A 134 -0.53 8.18 1.66
CA THR A 134 0.24 8.15 0.40
C THR A 134 -0.68 8.07 -0.82
N VAL A 135 -1.80 7.36 -0.70
CA VAL A 135 -2.76 7.09 -1.79
C VAL A 135 -3.28 8.35 -2.50
N PRO A 136 -3.85 9.36 -1.81
CA PRO A 136 -4.41 10.53 -2.50
C PRO A 136 -3.34 11.34 -3.24
N LYS A 137 -2.10 11.37 -2.73
CA LYS A 137 -0.98 12.07 -3.38
C LYS A 137 -0.57 11.39 -4.68
N VAL A 138 -0.51 10.05 -4.68
CA VAL A 138 -0.22 9.26 -5.88
C VAL A 138 -1.34 9.38 -6.90
N ILE A 139 -2.61 9.32 -6.47
CA ILE A 139 -3.76 9.53 -7.36
C ILE A 139 -3.71 10.91 -8.01
N ALA A 140 -3.47 11.97 -7.23
CA ALA A 140 -3.38 13.33 -7.77
C ALA A 140 -2.23 13.46 -8.79
N TYR A 141 -1.06 12.93 -8.46
CA TYR A 141 0.10 12.96 -9.34
C TYR A 141 -0.14 12.21 -10.64
N ALA A 142 -0.65 10.98 -10.56
CA ALA A 142 -0.96 10.16 -11.72
C ALA A 142 -2.10 10.76 -12.56
N GLY A 143 -3.07 11.43 -11.94
CA GLY A 143 -4.11 12.19 -12.64
C GLY A 143 -3.54 13.29 -13.53
N ASN A 144 -2.53 14.02 -13.06
CA ASN A 144 -1.84 15.04 -13.87
C ASN A 144 -1.10 14.42 -15.06
N ILE A 145 -0.44 13.27 -14.86
CA ILE A 145 0.19 12.52 -15.95
C ILE A 145 -0.85 12.15 -17.01
N ILE A 146 -1.96 11.54 -16.58
CA ILE A 146 -3.03 11.08 -17.46
C ILE A 146 -3.65 12.24 -18.27
N GLN A 147 -3.85 13.41 -17.66
CA GLN A 147 -4.35 14.61 -18.35
C GLN A 147 -3.41 15.11 -19.45
N GLY A 148 -2.10 14.84 -19.33
CA GLY A 148 -1.11 15.14 -20.37
C GLY A 148 -1.20 14.24 -21.61
N TYR A 149 -2.02 13.19 -21.57
CA TYR A 149 -2.25 12.23 -22.67
C TYR A 149 -3.75 12.05 -22.94
N PRO A 150 -4.44 13.06 -23.52
CA PRO A 150 -5.85 12.94 -23.88
C PRO A 150 -6.06 11.84 -24.93
N GLU A 151 -7.27 11.25 -24.91
CA GLU A 151 -7.70 10.08 -25.70
C GLU A 151 -7.55 10.21 -27.22
#